data_AF-W6UXY9-F1
#
_entry.id   AF-W6UXY9-F1
#
_cell.length_a   1.000
_cell.length_b   1.000
_cell.length_c   1.000
_cell.angle_alpha   90.00
_cell.angle_beta   90.00
_cell.angle_gamma   90.00
#
_symmetry.space_group_name_H-M   'P 1'
#
loop_
_entity.id
_entity.type
_entity.pdbx_description
1 polymer ?
#
loop_
_entity_poly.entity_id
_entity_poly.type
_entity_poly.pdbx_seq_one_letter_code
_entity_poly.pdbx_strand_id
1 'polypeptide(L)'
;MSNSLILSYRINASMKKVCNPSFSGPLCQFFVERQPAGEIIEVITTSESSNPLNAVPSSSASSLSGGGTDGKGNRGDHSAAGRSEFNPRCERARELIGDEVCLNRGVCRDSPDGTSYACYCSPGYSGSRCELLDFCFNITCSGHGQCRQFGARLDNFVCECEPGWKGVLCEISYLNACEAAFYNLPKDQLSICLHGGICIEHYNGSGFYCQCINGWLGERCGTHFTQVGQC
;
A
#
# COMPACT_ATOMS: atom_id res chain seq x y z
N MET A 1 17.93 -3.25 32.96
CA MET A 1 16.92 -3.62 31.95
C MET A 1 17.10 -2.66 30.81
N SER A 2 17.79 -3.08 29.74
CA SER A 2 18.06 -2.22 28.59
C SER A 2 16.76 -2.03 27.81
N ASN A 3 16.26 -0.79 27.76
CA ASN A 3 15.19 -0.42 26.84
C ASN A 3 15.75 -0.50 25.41
N SER A 4 15.49 -1.60 24.70
CA SER A 4 15.77 -1.69 23.27
C SER A 4 14.74 -0.86 22.53
N LEU A 5 15.11 0.34 22.10
CA LEU A 5 14.30 1.16 21.20
C LEU A 5 14.23 0.46 19.84
N ILE A 6 13.06 -0.11 19.50
CA ILE A 6 12.83 -0.67 18.18
C ILE A 6 12.48 0.49 17.24
N LEU A 7 13.40 0.86 16.35
CA LEU A 7 13.16 1.89 15.33
C LEU A 7 12.45 1.25 14.13
N SER A 8 11.18 1.58 13.90
CA SER A 8 10.45 1.23 12.66
C SER A 8 10.49 2.39 11.66
N TYR A 9 10.58 2.07 10.37
CA TYR A 9 10.72 3.05 9.29
C TYR A 9 9.45 3.09 8.42
N ARG A 10 8.99 4.30 8.10
CA ARG A 10 7.76 4.56 7.33
C ARG A 10 8.03 5.64 6.28
N ILE A 11 7.74 5.34 5.01
CA ILE A 11 7.69 6.36 3.93
C ILE A 11 6.29 6.39 3.36
N ASN A 12 5.69 7.58 3.26
CA ASN A 12 4.43 7.77 2.55
C ASN A 12 4.62 7.67 1.03
N ALA A 13 3.80 6.86 0.39
CA ALA A 13 3.78 6.73 -1.06
C ALA A 13 2.36 6.63 -1.59
N SER A 14 2.20 7.09 -2.83
CA SER A 14 0.93 7.01 -3.56
C SER A 14 1.03 6.01 -4.69
N MET A 15 -0.08 5.34 -4.97
CA MET A 15 -0.20 4.55 -6.18
C MET A 15 -0.70 5.43 -7.31
N LYS A 16 0.16 5.71 -8.29
CA LYS A 16 -0.20 6.43 -9.50
C LYS A 16 -0.56 5.45 -10.59
N LYS A 17 -1.79 5.55 -11.09
CA LYS A 17 -2.24 4.81 -12.26
C LYS A 17 -1.69 5.47 -13.52
N VAL A 18 -0.83 4.77 -14.25
CA VAL A 18 -0.28 5.23 -15.54
C VAL A 18 -0.82 4.33 -16.64
N CYS A 19 -1.57 4.94 -17.56
CA CYS A 19 -2.14 4.26 -18.72
C CYS A 19 -1.26 4.54 -19.94
N ASN A 20 -0.74 3.49 -20.59
CA ASN A 20 -0.19 3.62 -21.94
C ASN A 20 -1.34 3.99 -22.89
N PRO A 21 -1.16 4.84 -23.91
CA PRO A 21 -2.20 5.14 -24.91
C PRO A 21 -2.82 3.90 -25.58
N SER A 22 -2.15 2.75 -25.55
CA SER A 22 -2.67 1.47 -26.07
C SER A 22 -3.53 0.68 -25.07
N PHE A 23 -3.56 1.05 -23.78
CA PHE A 23 -4.28 0.35 -22.72
C PHE A 23 -5.26 1.29 -22.01
N SER A 24 -6.57 1.03 -22.14
CA SER A 24 -7.62 1.76 -21.43
C SER A 24 -8.22 0.94 -20.29
N GLY A 25 -8.70 1.63 -19.24
CA GLY A 25 -9.45 1.01 -18.14
C GLY A 25 -8.58 0.25 -17.12
N PRO A 26 -8.88 -1.02 -16.79
CA PRO A 26 -8.18 -1.78 -15.75
C PRO A 26 -6.78 -2.29 -16.16
N LEU A 27 -6.37 -2.08 -17.41
CA LEU A 27 -5.07 -2.51 -17.95
C LEU A 27 -3.93 -1.51 -17.73
N CYS A 28 -4.20 -0.38 -17.07
CA CYS A 28 -3.16 0.57 -16.73
C CYS A 28 -2.28 0.02 -15.61
N GLN A 29 -0.97 0.28 -15.69
CA GLN A 29 -0.04 -0.11 -14.65
C GLN A 29 -0.09 0.87 -13.48
N PHE A 30 -0.03 0.35 -12.26
CA PHE A 30 0.13 1.16 -11.07
C PHE A 30 1.62 1.28 -10.76
N PHE A 31 2.08 2.52 -10.55
CA PHE A 31 3.44 2.82 -10.13
C PHE A 31 3.40 3.42 -8.73
N VAL A 32 4.37 3.02 -7.91
CA VAL A 32 4.55 3.58 -6.57
C VAL A 32 5.38 4.84 -6.71
N GLU A 33 4.80 5.99 -6.37
CA GLU A 33 5.48 7.29 -6.38
C GLU A 33 5.70 7.76 -4.94
N ARG A 34 6.96 8.06 -4.58
CA ARG A 34 7.30 8.67 -3.27
C ARG A 34 6.68 10.06 -3.20
N GLN A 35 5.94 10.37 -2.14
CA GLN A 35 5.43 11.72 -1.97
C GLN A 35 6.57 12.69 -1.56
N PRO A 36 6.70 13.87 -2.20
CA PRO A 36 7.80 14.81 -1.98
C PRO A 36 7.83 15.42 -0.57
N ALA A 37 6.72 15.35 0.17
CA ALA A 37 6.61 15.73 1.57
C ALA A 37 6.75 14.52 2.52
N GLY A 38 7.71 13.63 2.26
CA GLY A 38 8.03 12.48 3.10
C GLY A 38 8.51 12.89 4.50
N GLU A 39 7.57 13.32 5.32
CA GLU A 39 7.70 13.37 6.77
C GLU A 39 7.87 11.92 7.23
N ILE A 40 8.97 11.64 7.93
CA ILE A 40 9.16 10.40 8.67
C ILE A 40 7.99 10.36 9.67
N ILE A 41 6.97 9.55 9.41
CA ILE A 41 5.67 9.70 10.10
C ILE A 41 5.78 9.43 11.60
N GLU A 42 6.64 8.51 12.06
CA GLU A 42 6.96 8.35 13.49
C GLU A 42 7.99 7.24 13.71
N VAL A 43 8.77 7.35 14.78
CA VAL A 43 9.51 6.23 15.39
C VAL A 43 8.57 5.57 16.40
N ILE A 44 7.99 4.40 16.09
CA ILE A 44 7.21 3.69 17.10
C ILE A 44 8.15 3.03 18.10
N THR A 45 8.23 3.56 19.31
CA THR A 45 8.91 2.89 20.42
C THR A 45 8.00 1.81 21.01
N THR A 46 8.11 0.55 20.58
CA THR A 46 7.49 -0.55 21.33
C THR A 46 8.42 -0.98 22.45
N SER A 47 8.08 -0.66 23.70
CA SER A 47 8.70 -1.32 24.86
C SER A 47 8.28 -2.79 24.86
N GLU A 48 9.24 -3.71 24.93
CA GLU A 48 9.01 -5.14 25.16
C GLU A 48 8.35 -5.36 26.54
N SER A 49 7.03 -5.22 26.63
CA SER A 49 6.25 -5.78 27.74
C SER A 49 4.78 -5.93 27.38
N SER A 50 4.46 -6.80 26.43
CA SER A 50 3.20 -7.55 26.48
C SER A 50 3.27 -8.77 25.57
N ASN A 51 3.37 -9.91 26.25
CA ASN A 51 3.03 -11.26 25.83
C ASN A 51 1.96 -11.27 24.68
N PRO A 52 2.23 -11.84 23.50
CA PRO A 52 1.22 -12.04 22.47
C PRO A 52 0.44 -13.32 22.78
N LEU A 53 -0.27 -13.32 23.90
CA LEU A 53 -1.32 -14.29 24.21
C LEU A 53 -2.52 -13.45 24.64
N ASN A 54 -3.55 -13.44 23.78
CA ASN A 54 -4.83 -12.73 23.92
C ASN A 54 -4.95 -11.41 23.14
N ALA A 55 -5.02 -11.54 21.81
CA ALA A 55 -5.84 -10.65 20.99
C ALA A 55 -6.62 -11.51 19.98
N VAL A 56 -7.65 -12.18 20.48
CA VAL A 56 -8.73 -12.72 19.65
C VAL A 56 -9.71 -11.56 19.42
N PRO A 57 -9.90 -11.05 18.20
CA PRO A 57 -11.11 -10.31 17.90
C PRO A 57 -12.24 -11.33 17.78
N SER A 58 -13.16 -11.27 18.74
CA SER A 58 -14.44 -11.95 18.77
C SER A 58 -15.23 -11.66 17.50
N SER A 59 -15.09 -12.55 16.51
CA SER A 59 -16.00 -12.65 15.37
C SER A 59 -17.23 -13.45 15.84
N SER A 60 -18.37 -12.78 15.72
CA SER A 60 -19.72 -13.29 15.97
C SER A 60 -19.98 -14.60 15.23
N ALA A 61 -20.03 -15.70 16.00
CA ALA A 61 -20.57 -16.97 15.55
C ALA A 61 -22.10 -16.92 15.64
N SER A 62 -22.76 -16.83 14.49
CA SER A 62 -24.18 -17.09 14.33
C SER A 62 -24.40 -18.61 14.38
N SER A 63 -25.04 -19.09 15.44
CA SER A 63 -25.60 -20.45 15.52
C SER A 63 -27.04 -20.33 16.01
N LEU A 64 -27.98 -20.17 15.08
CA LEU A 64 -29.40 -20.38 15.34
C LEU A 64 -29.72 -21.83 14.98
N SER A 65 -30.03 -22.59 16.03
CA SER A 65 -30.44 -23.98 16.00
C SER A 65 -31.72 -24.17 15.17
N GLY A 66 -31.71 -25.23 14.37
CA GLY A 66 -32.89 -25.69 13.65
C GLY A 66 -33.96 -26.31 14.55
N GLY A 67 -35.21 -26.17 14.11
CA GLY A 67 -36.37 -26.94 14.55
C GLY A 67 -37.36 -26.96 13.39
N GLY A 68 -37.53 -28.10 12.75
CA GLY A 68 -38.49 -28.31 11.67
C GLY A 68 -39.84 -28.81 12.17
N THR A 69 -40.87 -28.67 11.34
CA THR A 69 -41.99 -29.62 11.19
C THR A 69 -42.70 -29.45 9.84
N ASP A 70 -43.17 -30.58 9.31
CA ASP A 70 -43.80 -30.86 8.00
C ASP A 70 -45.22 -30.30 7.79
N GLY A 71 -45.66 -30.17 6.52
CA GLY A 71 -47.10 -30.11 6.20
C GLY A 71 -47.56 -29.76 4.76
N LYS A 72 -47.61 -30.77 3.87
CA LYS A 72 -48.58 -31.11 2.79
C LYS A 72 -49.25 -30.06 1.84
N GLY A 73 -49.22 -30.40 0.53
CA GLY A 73 -50.29 -30.22 -0.49
C GLY A 73 -50.21 -28.94 -1.34
N ASN A 74 -50.49 -28.86 -2.65
CA ASN A 74 -51.20 -29.72 -3.60
C ASN A 74 -50.84 -29.33 -5.07
N ARG A 75 -51.14 -30.21 -6.05
CA ARG A 75 -50.97 -30.02 -7.51
C ARG A 75 -52.08 -29.17 -8.17
N GLY A 76 -51.73 -28.59 -9.33
CA GLY A 76 -52.63 -28.04 -10.36
C GLY A 76 -52.36 -26.55 -10.62
N ASP A 77 -52.47 -25.97 -11.80
CA ASP A 77 -52.76 -26.46 -13.16
C ASP A 77 -52.41 -25.32 -14.14
N HIS A 78 -52.48 -25.60 -15.43
CA HIS A 78 -52.05 -24.75 -16.55
C HIS A 78 -52.63 -23.32 -16.69
N SER A 79 -51.76 -22.43 -17.19
CA SER A 79 -52.01 -21.32 -18.14
C SER A 79 -52.84 -20.11 -17.71
N ALA A 80 -52.15 -18.98 -17.47
CA ALA A 80 -52.64 -17.64 -17.78
C ALA A 80 -51.48 -16.77 -18.32
N ALA A 81 -51.61 -16.32 -19.56
CA ALA A 81 -50.71 -15.36 -20.18
C ALA A 81 -50.93 -13.97 -19.53
N GLY A 82 -49.89 -13.43 -18.89
CA GLY A 82 -49.89 -12.10 -18.30
C GLY A 82 -48.52 -11.75 -17.71
N ARG A 83 -47.73 -11.00 -18.47
CA ARG A 83 -46.51 -10.24 -18.10
C ARG A 83 -45.53 -10.95 -17.16
N SER A 84 -44.45 -11.49 -17.74
CA SER A 84 -43.20 -11.66 -16.99
C SER A 84 -42.73 -10.29 -16.51
N GLU A 85 -43.05 -9.91 -15.28
CA GLU A 85 -42.40 -8.80 -14.59
C GLU A 85 -41.46 -9.32 -13.50
N PHE A 86 -40.78 -10.43 -13.77
CA PHE A 86 -39.51 -10.70 -13.12
C PHE A 86 -38.45 -9.87 -13.86
N ASN A 87 -38.38 -8.58 -13.52
CA ASN A 87 -37.22 -7.74 -13.87
C ASN A 87 -36.23 -7.89 -12.70
N PRO A 88 -35.23 -8.80 -12.80
CA PRO A 88 -34.27 -9.02 -11.72
C PRO A 88 -33.61 -7.69 -11.32
N ARG A 89 -33.32 -7.52 -10.03
CA ARG A 89 -32.94 -6.22 -9.46
C ARG A 89 -31.67 -5.67 -10.11
N CYS A 90 -30.75 -6.55 -10.50
CA CYS A 90 -29.58 -6.20 -11.30
C CYS A 90 -29.92 -5.69 -12.71
N GLU A 91 -30.90 -6.26 -13.40
CA GLU A 91 -31.33 -5.77 -14.73
C GLU A 91 -31.98 -4.39 -14.61
N ARG A 92 -32.83 -4.21 -13.59
CA ARG A 92 -33.43 -2.90 -13.30
C ARG A 92 -32.37 -1.86 -12.91
N ALA A 93 -31.37 -2.25 -12.14
CA ALA A 93 -30.25 -1.38 -11.78
C ALA A 93 -29.45 -0.97 -13.03
N ARG A 94 -29.25 -1.88 -14.00
CA ARG A 94 -28.58 -1.56 -15.27
C ARG A 94 -29.38 -0.58 -16.13
N GLU A 95 -30.69 -0.71 -16.15
CA GLU A 95 -31.57 0.22 -16.88
C GLU A 95 -31.55 1.64 -16.27
N LEU A 96 -31.48 1.75 -14.94
CA LEU A 96 -31.54 3.02 -14.22
C LEU A 96 -30.17 3.72 -14.07
N ILE A 97 -29.10 2.96 -13.89
CA ILE A 97 -27.76 3.45 -13.52
C ILE A 97 -26.75 3.23 -14.66
N GLY A 98 -27.07 2.38 -15.65
CA GLY A 98 -26.17 1.94 -16.72
C GLY A 98 -25.43 0.65 -16.39
N ASP A 99 -24.65 0.12 -17.34
CA ASP A 99 -23.95 -1.15 -17.20
C ASP A 99 -22.91 -1.19 -16.06
N GLU A 100 -22.51 -0.02 -15.54
CA GLU A 100 -21.56 0.14 -14.43
C GLU A 100 -22.23 0.07 -13.03
N VAL A 101 -23.27 -0.75 -12.84
CA VAL A 101 -23.92 -0.95 -11.53
C VAL A 101 -22.89 -1.30 -10.45
N CYS A 102 -21.99 -2.23 -10.76
CA CYS A 102 -20.83 -2.58 -9.97
C CYS A 102 -19.56 -2.15 -10.70
N LEU A 103 -18.76 -1.29 -10.07
CA LEU A 103 -17.52 -0.77 -10.62
C LEU A 103 -16.41 -1.83 -10.56
N ASN A 104 -15.29 -1.54 -11.23
CA ASN A 104 -14.04 -2.32 -11.11
C ASN A 104 -14.22 -3.84 -11.31
N ARG A 105 -15.02 -4.23 -12.32
CA ARG A 105 -15.34 -5.63 -12.65
C ARG A 105 -16.08 -6.38 -11.53
N GLY A 106 -16.84 -5.66 -10.71
CA GLY A 106 -17.77 -6.29 -9.77
C GLY A 106 -18.91 -7.01 -10.49
N VAL A 107 -19.40 -8.10 -9.92
CA VAL A 107 -20.53 -8.86 -10.44
C VAL A 107 -21.78 -8.49 -9.65
N CYS A 108 -22.78 -7.93 -10.31
CA CYS A 108 -24.09 -7.71 -9.70
C CYS A 108 -24.81 -9.05 -9.55
N ARG A 109 -25.31 -9.35 -8.35
CA ARG A 109 -26.30 -10.43 -8.16
C ARG A 109 -27.46 -9.94 -7.31
N ASP A 110 -28.63 -10.50 -7.58
CA ASP A 110 -29.80 -10.28 -6.74
C ASP A 110 -29.61 -10.96 -5.38
N SER A 111 -30.13 -10.31 -4.34
CA SER A 111 -30.17 -10.88 -3.00
C SER A 111 -31.04 -12.15 -3.00
N PRO A 112 -30.74 -13.16 -2.16
CA PRO A 112 -31.50 -14.41 -2.11
C PRO A 112 -33.01 -14.23 -1.85
N ASP A 113 -33.40 -13.13 -1.20
CA ASP A 113 -34.78 -12.77 -0.89
C ASP A 113 -35.48 -11.98 -2.02
N GLY A 114 -34.77 -11.64 -3.10
CA GLY A 114 -35.29 -10.88 -4.25
C GLY A 114 -35.63 -9.41 -3.95
N THR A 115 -35.34 -8.91 -2.75
CA THR A 115 -35.72 -7.55 -2.33
C THR A 115 -34.70 -6.51 -2.77
N SER A 116 -33.44 -6.92 -2.96
CA SER A 116 -32.31 -6.04 -3.26
C SER A 116 -31.30 -6.71 -4.22
N TYR A 117 -30.24 -5.98 -4.57
CA TYR A 117 -29.07 -6.50 -5.27
C TYR A 117 -27.80 -6.17 -4.49
N ALA A 118 -26.74 -6.93 -4.71
CA ALA A 118 -25.42 -6.70 -4.13
C ALA A 118 -24.33 -6.83 -5.19
N CYS A 119 -23.28 -6.02 -5.04
CA CYS A 119 -22.08 -6.11 -5.86
C CYS A 119 -21.05 -7.03 -5.20
N TYR A 120 -20.68 -8.08 -5.92
CA TYR A 120 -19.60 -8.98 -5.54
C TYR A 120 -18.31 -8.47 -6.17
N CYS A 121 -17.43 -7.91 -5.35
CA CYS A 121 -16.24 -7.22 -5.83
C CYS A 121 -15.13 -8.18 -6.26
N SER A 122 -14.40 -7.77 -7.30
CA SER A 122 -13.14 -8.40 -7.66
C SER A 122 -12.11 -8.22 -6.52
N PRO A 123 -11.12 -9.13 -6.39
CA PRO A 123 -10.10 -9.02 -5.36
C PRO A 123 -9.40 -7.65 -5.37
N GLY A 124 -9.19 -7.07 -4.20
CA GLY A 124 -8.63 -5.72 -4.03
C GLY A 124 -9.63 -4.58 -4.10
N TYR A 125 -10.91 -4.85 -4.35
CA TYR A 125 -11.97 -3.85 -4.33
C TYR A 125 -13.01 -4.14 -3.23
N SER A 126 -13.59 -3.08 -2.68
CA SER A 126 -14.61 -3.13 -1.65
C SER A 126 -15.59 -1.96 -1.80
N GLY A 127 -16.59 -1.86 -0.92
CA GLY A 127 -17.66 -0.87 -1.01
C GLY A 127 -18.92 -1.43 -1.65
N SER A 128 -20.00 -0.65 -1.56
CA SER A 128 -21.34 -1.07 -1.98
C SER A 128 -21.47 -1.34 -3.48
N ARG A 129 -20.62 -0.68 -4.27
CA ARG A 129 -20.51 -0.78 -5.72
C ARG A 129 -19.09 -1.13 -6.17
N CYS A 130 -18.24 -1.66 -5.29
CA CYS A 130 -16.83 -1.95 -5.58
C CYS A 130 -16.00 -0.72 -5.97
N GLU A 131 -16.35 0.43 -5.41
CA GLU A 131 -15.75 1.74 -5.65
C GLU A 131 -14.46 1.97 -4.85
N LEU A 132 -14.27 1.26 -3.74
CA LEU A 132 -13.13 1.42 -2.85
C LEU A 132 -12.02 0.45 -3.27
N LEU A 133 -10.82 0.97 -3.49
CA LEU A 133 -9.62 0.17 -3.75
C LEU A 133 -8.88 -0.06 -2.43
N ASP A 134 -8.52 -1.32 -2.17
CA ASP A 134 -7.55 -1.68 -1.13
C ASP A 134 -6.15 -1.51 -1.70
N PHE A 135 -5.47 -0.43 -1.32
CA PHE A 135 -4.11 -0.13 -1.80
C PHE A 135 -3.06 -1.10 -1.25
N CYS A 136 -3.37 -1.88 -0.21
CA CYS A 136 -2.49 -2.90 0.31
C CYS A 136 -2.71 -4.29 -0.32
N PHE A 137 -3.79 -4.50 -1.08
CA PHE A 137 -4.18 -5.81 -1.59
C PHE A 137 -3.07 -6.56 -2.35
N ASN A 138 -2.24 -5.84 -3.10
CA ASN A 138 -1.15 -6.42 -3.89
C ASN A 138 0.24 -5.91 -3.47
N ILE A 139 0.34 -5.31 -2.29
CA ILE A 139 1.60 -4.73 -1.78
C ILE A 139 2.13 -5.65 -0.68
N THR A 140 3.31 -6.22 -0.91
CA THR A 140 3.94 -7.17 0.03
C THR A 140 5.01 -6.54 0.91
N CYS A 141 5.32 -5.24 0.75
CA CYS A 141 6.43 -4.58 1.47
C CYS A 141 7.72 -5.41 1.46
N SER A 142 8.02 -6.02 0.30
CA SER A 142 9.16 -6.93 0.08
C SER A 142 9.27 -8.11 1.06
N GLY A 143 8.23 -8.40 1.85
CA GLY A 143 8.25 -9.40 2.91
C GLY A 143 8.93 -8.94 4.21
N HIS A 144 9.30 -7.67 4.31
CA HIS A 144 10.07 -7.10 5.42
C HIS A 144 9.33 -5.94 6.10
N GLY A 145 8.01 -5.98 6.05
CA GLY A 145 7.15 -4.97 6.66
C GLY A 145 5.67 -5.28 6.49
N GLN A 146 4.85 -4.47 7.15
CA GLN A 146 3.38 -4.56 7.05
C GLN A 146 2.84 -3.37 6.26
N CYS A 147 1.99 -3.63 5.26
CA CYS A 147 1.29 -2.56 4.55
C CYS A 147 0.13 -2.05 5.41
N ARG A 148 0.03 -0.72 5.55
CA ARG A 148 -1.14 -0.04 6.09
C ARG A 148 -1.66 0.98 5.10
N GLN A 149 -2.98 1.02 4.93
CA GLN A 149 -3.63 2.11 4.23
C GLN A 149 -3.64 3.35 5.12
N PHE A 150 -3.10 4.47 4.63
CA PHE A 150 -2.97 5.70 5.41
C PHE A 150 -4.01 6.73 4.95
N GLY A 151 -4.99 7.01 5.83
CA GLY A 151 -6.11 7.90 5.55
C GLY A 151 -7.30 7.19 4.89
N ALA A 152 -8.51 7.56 5.30
CA ALA A 152 -9.74 6.87 4.88
C ALA A 152 -10.16 7.08 3.41
N ARG A 153 -9.48 7.96 2.65
CA ARG A 153 -9.89 8.40 1.30
C ARG A 153 -8.76 8.80 0.35
N LEU A 154 -7.50 8.66 0.74
CA LEU A 154 -6.39 9.04 -0.11
C LEU A 154 -5.72 7.77 -0.65
N ASP A 155 -5.31 7.86 -1.89
CA ASP A 155 -4.58 6.93 -2.76
C ASP A 155 -3.19 6.52 -2.23
N ASN A 156 -3.08 6.39 -0.91
CA ASN A 156 -1.85 6.30 -0.15
C ASN A 156 -1.80 5.02 0.67
N PHE A 157 -0.60 4.45 0.70
CA PHE A 157 -0.26 3.35 1.56
C PHE A 157 1.11 3.62 2.19
N VAL A 158 1.37 2.94 3.30
CA VAL A 158 2.66 2.97 3.98
C VAL A 158 3.08 1.55 4.29
N CYS A 159 4.32 1.21 3.96
CA CYS A 159 4.95 0.02 4.49
C CYS A 159 5.63 0.36 5.82
N GLU A 160 5.22 -0.32 6.88
CA GLU A 160 5.86 -0.29 8.18
C GLU A 160 7.00 -1.32 8.17
N CYS A 161 8.22 -0.86 7.93
CA CYS A 161 9.36 -1.77 7.78
C CYS A 161 9.82 -2.32 9.13
N GLU A 162 10.19 -3.60 9.10
CA GLU A 162 10.88 -4.28 10.19
C GLU A 162 12.23 -3.60 10.48
N PRO A 163 12.77 -3.74 11.71
CA PRO A 163 14.05 -3.15 12.07
C PRO A 163 15.17 -3.59 11.11
N GLY A 164 15.94 -2.62 10.62
CA GLY A 164 17.00 -2.84 9.63
C GLY A 164 16.54 -2.69 8.17
N TRP A 165 15.23 -2.69 7.91
CA TRP A 165 14.68 -2.50 6.58
C TRP A 165 14.18 -1.08 6.33
N LYS A 166 14.40 -0.61 5.11
CA LYS A 166 14.07 0.75 4.67
C LYS A 166 13.60 0.74 3.21
N GLY A 167 13.18 1.90 2.73
CA GLY A 167 12.57 2.07 1.41
C GLY A 167 11.05 2.19 1.49
N VAL A 168 10.41 2.34 0.33
CA VAL A 168 8.95 2.51 0.26
C VAL A 168 8.24 1.17 0.44
N LEU A 169 8.88 0.11 -0.03
CA LEU A 169 8.42 -1.26 0.03
C LEU A 169 9.34 -2.09 0.92
N CYS A 170 10.09 -1.48 1.84
CA CYS A 170 11.06 -2.18 2.70
C CYS A 170 12.04 -3.05 1.90
N GLU A 171 12.47 -2.55 0.74
CA GLU A 171 13.34 -3.27 -0.20
C GLU A 171 14.83 -3.16 0.13
N ILE A 172 15.20 -2.32 1.10
CA ILE A 172 16.57 -1.99 1.46
C ILE A 172 16.93 -2.61 2.81
N SER A 173 17.82 -3.60 2.84
CA SER A 173 18.22 -4.38 4.05
C SER A 173 19.52 -3.92 4.71
N TYR A 174 20.41 -3.30 3.93
CA TYR A 174 21.72 -2.86 4.38
C TYR A 174 22.00 -1.54 3.70
N LEU A 175 22.15 -0.49 4.50
CA LEU A 175 22.72 0.75 4.00
C LEU A 175 24.21 0.68 4.23
N ASN A 176 24.93 0.72 3.12
CA ASN A 176 26.35 0.91 3.14
C ASN A 176 26.63 2.33 3.73
N ALA A 177 27.83 2.61 4.24
CA ALA A 177 28.14 3.86 4.91
C ALA A 177 27.91 5.10 4.02
N CYS A 178 28.11 4.97 2.70
CA CYS A 178 27.83 6.01 1.73
C CYS A 178 26.31 6.27 1.60
N GLU A 179 25.50 5.21 1.51
CA GLU A 179 24.05 5.31 1.39
C GLU A 179 23.42 5.85 2.67
N ALA A 180 23.84 5.35 3.83
CA ALA A 180 23.41 5.84 5.13
C ALA A 180 23.67 7.34 5.27
N ALA A 181 24.85 7.79 4.86
CA ALA A 181 25.22 9.18 4.94
C ALA A 181 24.50 10.05 3.89
N PHE A 182 24.19 9.53 2.70
CA PHE A 182 23.35 10.19 1.70
C PHE A 182 21.93 10.46 2.22
N TYR A 183 21.30 9.49 2.89
CA TYR A 183 19.94 9.66 3.45
C TYR A 183 19.87 10.66 4.61
N ASN A 184 21.00 10.99 5.24
CA ASN A 184 21.09 12.00 6.29
C ASN A 184 21.39 13.41 5.74
N LEU A 185 21.52 13.57 4.42
CA LEU A 185 21.75 14.89 3.81
C LEU A 185 20.49 15.76 3.88
N PRO A 186 20.66 17.09 4.01
CA PRO A 186 19.56 18.02 3.84
C PRO A 186 19.06 17.99 2.39
N LYS A 187 17.78 18.33 2.20
CA LYS A 187 17.04 18.13 0.93
C LYS A 187 17.66 18.83 -0.29
N ASP A 188 18.49 19.85 -0.06
CA ASP A 188 19.19 20.63 -1.07
C ASP A 188 20.49 19.99 -1.56
N GLN A 189 21.00 18.95 -0.87
CA GLN A 189 22.22 18.24 -1.25
C GLN A 189 21.94 16.92 -1.96
N LEU A 190 22.38 16.84 -3.21
CA LEU A 190 22.18 15.70 -4.11
C LEU A 190 23.37 14.71 -4.14
N SER A 191 24.46 15.00 -3.43
CA SER A 191 25.61 14.11 -3.29
C SER A 191 26.37 14.41 -2.01
N ILE A 192 26.88 13.36 -1.37
CA ILE A 192 27.75 13.49 -0.20
C ILE A 192 29.17 13.94 -0.57
N CYS A 193 29.66 13.52 -1.73
CA CYS A 193 30.94 13.94 -2.28
C CYS A 193 30.67 15.00 -3.36
N LEU A 194 31.03 16.24 -3.07
CA LEU A 194 30.74 17.38 -3.95
C LEU A 194 31.57 17.31 -5.23
N HIS A 195 31.14 18.07 -6.24
CA HIS A 195 31.86 18.26 -7.51
C HIS A 195 32.25 16.95 -8.23
N GLY A 196 31.39 15.93 -8.13
CA GLY A 196 31.59 14.64 -8.79
C GLY A 196 32.57 13.70 -8.07
N GLY A 197 32.90 13.97 -6.80
CA GLY A 197 33.67 13.03 -5.99
C GLY A 197 32.96 11.67 -5.84
N ILE A 198 33.74 10.62 -5.66
CA ILE A 198 33.25 9.25 -5.51
C ILE A 198 33.23 8.89 -4.03
N CYS A 199 32.08 8.45 -3.51
CA CYS A 199 32.00 7.94 -2.14
C CYS A 199 32.53 6.51 -2.08
N ILE A 200 33.42 6.25 -1.11
CA ILE A 200 34.03 4.95 -0.91
C ILE A 200 33.84 4.55 0.56
N GLU A 201 33.42 3.31 0.78
CA GLU A 201 33.28 2.77 2.12
C GLU A 201 34.62 2.43 2.76
N HIS A 202 34.69 2.59 4.07
CA HIS A 202 35.78 2.04 4.85
C HIS A 202 35.57 0.54 5.10
N TYR A 203 36.51 -0.28 4.65
CA TYR A 203 36.47 -1.74 4.81
C TYR A 203 36.40 -2.23 6.27
N ASN A 204 36.81 -1.40 7.24
CA ASN A 204 36.73 -1.71 8.67
C ASN A 204 35.37 -1.36 9.29
N GLY A 205 34.40 -0.89 8.49
CA GLY A 205 33.07 -0.46 8.95
C GLY A 205 33.06 0.88 9.68
N SER A 206 34.14 1.67 9.67
CA SER A 206 34.23 2.95 10.38
C SER A 206 33.57 4.13 9.65
N GLY A 207 32.82 3.89 8.57
CA GLY A 207 32.12 4.93 7.81
C GLY A 207 32.52 4.96 6.33
N PHE A 208 32.59 6.15 5.76
CA PHE A 208 32.91 6.39 4.34
C PHE A 208 33.93 7.52 4.21
N TYR A 209 34.55 7.64 3.04
CA TYR A 209 35.36 8.81 2.64
C TYR A 209 35.10 9.18 1.18
N CYS A 210 35.39 10.42 0.80
CA CYS A 210 35.25 10.87 -0.58
C CYS A 210 36.60 10.83 -1.31
N GLN A 211 36.65 10.10 -2.42
CA GLN A 211 37.73 10.22 -3.39
C GLN A 211 37.42 11.40 -4.32
N CYS A 212 38.15 12.48 -4.12
CA CYS A 212 37.98 13.69 -4.92
C CYS A 212 38.63 13.55 -6.30
N ILE A 213 38.00 14.17 -7.29
CA ILE A 213 38.48 14.22 -8.68
C ILE A 213 38.83 15.65 -9.07
N ASN A 214 39.50 15.85 -10.21
CA ASN A 214 39.67 17.17 -10.84
C ASN A 214 40.26 18.28 -9.92
N GLY A 215 41.20 17.94 -9.04
CA GLY A 215 41.83 18.92 -8.16
C GLY A 215 40.94 19.44 -7.01
N TRP A 216 39.81 18.78 -6.74
CA TRP A 216 39.02 19.02 -5.53
C TRP A 216 39.65 18.33 -4.33
N LEU A 217 39.49 18.94 -3.16
CA LEU A 217 40.12 18.57 -1.89
C LEU A 217 39.10 18.69 -0.74
N GLY A 218 39.50 18.15 0.41
CA GLY A 218 38.72 18.11 1.63
C GLY A 218 37.85 16.86 1.74
N GLU A 219 37.29 16.63 2.93
CA GLU A 219 36.56 15.40 3.26
C GLU A 219 35.34 15.14 2.38
N ARG A 220 34.76 16.21 1.80
CA ARG A 220 33.61 16.14 0.89
C ARG A 220 33.88 16.80 -0.47
N CYS A 221 35.15 16.98 -0.85
CA CYS A 221 35.53 17.56 -2.15
C CYS A 221 34.97 18.98 -2.40
N GLY A 222 34.86 19.77 -1.34
CA GLY A 222 34.27 21.12 -1.38
C GLY A 222 35.24 22.23 -1.76
N THR A 223 36.55 21.99 -1.68
CA THR A 223 37.58 23.02 -1.87
C THR A 223 38.41 22.73 -3.11
N HIS A 224 38.66 23.72 -3.97
CA HIS A 224 39.49 23.52 -5.15
C HIS A 224 40.97 23.80 -4.84
N PHE A 225 41.92 23.04 -5.39
CA PHE A 225 43.35 23.15 -5.07
C PHE A 225 43.92 24.56 -5.29
N THR A 226 43.40 25.32 -6.25
CA THR A 226 43.83 26.69 -6.52
C THR A 226 43.47 27.68 -5.41
N GLN A 227 42.55 27.32 -4.52
CA GLN A 227 42.12 28.14 -3.38
C GLN A 227 42.98 27.89 -2.14
N VAL A 228 43.78 26.81 -2.12
CA VAL A 228 44.61 26.42 -0.98
C VAL A 228 46.02 27.05 -1.05
N GLY A 229 46.37 27.66 -2.19
CA GLY A 229 47.65 28.34 -2.44
C GLY A 229 47.59 29.87 -2.45
N GLN A 230 46.51 30.47 -1.96
CA GLN A 230 46.40 31.92 -1.78
C GLN A 230 46.59 32.29 -0.31
N CYS A 231 47.83 32.18 0.15
CA CYS A 231 48.31 32.78 1.41
C CYS A 231 49.65 33.45 1.13
#